data_AF-A0A5A7N7U1-F1
#
_entry.id   AF-A0A5A7N7U1-F1
#
_cell.length_a   1.000
_cell.length_b   1.000
_cell.length_c   1.000
_cell.angle_alpha   90.00
_cell.angle_beta   90.00
_cell.angle_gamma   90.00
#
_symmetry.space_group_name_H-M   'P 1'
#
loop_
_entity.id
_entity.type
_entity.pdbx_description
1 polymer ?
#
loop_
_entity_poly.entity_id
_entity_poly.type
_entity_poly.pdbx_seq_one_letter_code
_entity_poly.pdbx_strand_id
1 'polypeptide(L)'
;MAEDHRAWHAGKSCWEGISDVNSRSIGIELVNPGHGFGYRPFPTPQIDRLIALLHDIRQRHPIADWHLLGHSDVAPARKIDPGERFPWALLARHGLGLFPEIKALGSACNISVTDLQYDLMAFGYDLDPNGLYDHKTMQIVRAAQRHFTPDHITGVAQRRWSHF
;
A
#
# COMPACT_ATOMS: atom_id res chain seq x y z
N MET A 1 -6.89 10.89 18.45
CA MET A 1 -7.15 12.27 17.98
C MET A 1 -8.50 12.28 17.29
N ALA A 2 -9.19 13.42 17.22
CA ALA A 2 -10.39 13.54 16.40
C ALA A 2 -10.00 13.50 14.91
N GLU A 3 -10.91 13.06 14.03
CA GLU A 3 -10.59 12.84 12.60
C GLU A 3 -10.49 14.13 11.79
N ASP A 4 -11.10 15.21 12.26
CA ASP A 4 -10.95 16.57 11.72
C ASP A 4 -9.63 17.23 12.16
N HIS A 5 -8.85 16.57 13.01
CA HIS A 5 -7.54 17.04 13.45
C HIS A 5 -6.42 16.29 12.75
N ARG A 6 -5.37 17.03 12.37
CA ARG A 6 -4.14 16.48 11.80
C ARG A 6 -3.36 15.69 12.86
N ALA A 7 -3.34 14.37 12.71
CA ALA A 7 -2.44 13.49 13.46
C ALA A 7 -1.05 13.43 12.82
N TRP A 8 -0.02 13.05 13.58
CA TRP A 8 1.35 12.87 13.08
C TRP A 8 1.67 11.39 12.98
N HIS A 9 1.35 10.76 11.84
CA HIS A 9 1.50 9.31 11.66
C HIS A 9 2.29 8.93 10.39
N ALA A 10 2.06 9.61 9.26
CA ALA A 10 2.70 9.31 7.98
C ALA A 10 4.13 9.89 7.87
N GLY A 11 4.43 10.98 8.59
CA GLY A 11 5.70 11.72 8.45
C GLY A 11 5.97 12.17 7.00
N LYS A 12 7.24 12.18 6.55
CA LYS A 12 7.61 12.45 5.15
C LYS A 12 7.06 11.34 4.23
N SER A 13 6.04 11.66 3.46
CA SER A 13 5.23 10.72 2.68
C SER A 13 4.66 11.40 1.45
N CYS A 14 4.29 10.65 0.42
CA CYS A 14 3.64 11.18 -0.78
C CYS A 14 2.68 10.14 -1.38
N TRP A 15 1.52 10.60 -1.84
CA TRP A 15 0.58 9.80 -2.63
C TRP A 15 -0.13 10.70 -3.64
N GLU A 16 -0.22 10.30 -4.91
CA GLU A 16 -0.87 11.07 -5.98
C GLU A 16 -0.37 12.55 -6.05
N GLY A 17 0.93 12.74 -5.84
CA GLY A 17 1.58 14.07 -5.83
C GLY A 17 1.36 14.90 -4.55
N ILE A 18 0.63 14.39 -3.56
CA ILE A 18 0.38 15.06 -2.28
C ILE A 18 1.47 14.67 -1.27
N SER A 19 2.38 15.60 -0.97
CA SER A 19 3.57 15.37 -0.14
C SER A 19 3.38 15.53 1.39
N ASP A 20 2.17 15.88 1.85
CA ASP A 20 1.81 15.94 3.28
C ASP A 20 0.58 15.08 3.55
N VAL A 21 0.75 13.77 3.50
CA VAL A 21 -0.33 12.79 3.68
C VAL A 21 -1.02 12.94 5.05
N ASN A 22 -0.31 13.36 6.10
CA ASN A 22 -0.92 13.62 7.41
C ASN A 22 -2.08 14.62 7.35
N SER A 23 -2.02 15.59 6.43
CA SER A 23 -3.06 16.62 6.29
C SER A 23 -4.27 16.16 5.48
N ARG A 24 -4.24 14.95 4.92
CA ARG A 24 -5.29 14.39 4.06
C ARG A 24 -5.59 12.92 4.35
N SER A 25 -5.28 12.44 5.55
CA SER A 25 -5.52 11.05 5.92
C SER A 25 -5.90 10.90 7.38
N ILE A 26 -6.53 9.76 7.68
CA ILE A 26 -6.77 9.28 9.03
C ILE A 26 -5.80 8.12 9.26
N GLY A 27 -4.93 8.26 10.27
CA GLY A 27 -3.99 7.21 10.66
C GLY A 27 -4.62 6.19 11.61
N ILE A 28 -4.51 4.90 11.29
CA ILE A 28 -4.89 3.79 12.17
C ILE A 28 -3.64 3.00 12.54
N GLU A 29 -3.37 2.90 13.83
CA GLU A 29 -2.27 2.09 14.35
C GLU A 29 -2.78 0.74 14.85
N LEU A 30 -2.10 -0.33 14.44
CA LEU A 30 -2.40 -1.70 14.81
C LEU A 30 -1.26 -2.27 15.64
N VAL A 31 -1.60 -2.83 16.80
CA VAL A 31 -0.59 -3.43 17.68
C VAL A 31 -0.07 -4.71 17.05
N ASN A 32 1.17 -4.65 16.57
CA ASN A 32 1.93 -5.78 16.02
C ASN A 32 3.43 -5.58 16.35
N PRO A 33 4.18 -6.63 16.72
CA PRO A 33 5.62 -6.49 16.99
C PRO A 33 6.45 -5.95 15.81
N GLY A 34 5.96 -6.09 14.58
CA GLY A 34 6.68 -5.64 13.39
C GLY A 34 7.95 -6.45 13.09
N HIS A 35 8.59 -6.14 11.96
CA HIS A 35 9.73 -6.91 11.42
C HIS A 35 10.93 -7.02 12.35
N GLY A 36 11.14 -6.07 13.26
CA GLY A 36 12.26 -6.08 14.20
C GLY A 36 12.07 -6.99 15.42
N PHE A 37 10.84 -7.39 15.75
CA PHE A 37 10.52 -8.00 17.05
C PHE A 37 9.61 -9.24 16.95
N GLY A 38 9.78 -10.03 15.89
CA GLY A 38 9.00 -11.25 15.68
C GLY A 38 7.66 -10.97 15.00
N TYR A 39 7.74 -10.38 13.80
CA TYR A 39 6.58 -10.08 12.95
C TYR A 39 5.71 -11.31 12.75
N ARG A 40 4.43 -11.15 13.05
CA ARG A 40 3.44 -12.23 13.07
C ARG A 40 2.11 -11.77 12.49
N PRO A 41 1.23 -12.70 12.07
CA PRO A 41 -0.09 -12.33 11.59
C PRO A 41 -0.86 -11.53 12.64
N PHE A 42 -1.67 -10.60 12.16
CA PHE A 42 -2.54 -9.79 13.01
C PHE A 42 -3.65 -10.69 13.59
N PRO A 43 -3.95 -10.62 14.91
CA PRO A 43 -5.01 -11.43 15.49
C PRO A 43 -6.37 -11.15 14.85
N THR A 44 -7.17 -12.19 14.60
CA THR A 44 -8.52 -12.07 14.01
C THR A 44 -9.39 -11.02 14.70
N PRO A 45 -9.48 -10.96 16.05
CA PRO A 45 -10.30 -9.93 16.71
C PRO A 45 -9.84 -8.50 16.43
N GLN A 46 -8.56 -8.28 16.16
CA GLN A 46 -8.05 -6.95 15.81
C GLN A 46 -8.45 -6.56 14.38
N ILE A 47 -8.41 -7.53 13.45
CA ILE A 47 -8.80 -7.33 12.05
C ILE A 47 -10.31 -7.14 11.91
N ASP A 48 -11.12 -7.89 12.66
CA ASP A 48 -12.59 -7.73 12.67
C ASP A 48 -12.98 -6.31 13.14
N ARG A 49 -12.29 -5.79 14.15
CA ARG A 49 -12.49 -4.42 14.64
C ARG A 49 -12.03 -3.38 13.64
N LEU A 50 -10.93 -3.62 12.95
CA LEU A 50 -10.46 -2.76 11.87
C LEU A 50 -11.49 -2.67 10.74
N ILE A 51 -12.04 -3.80 10.29
CA ILE A 51 -13.07 -3.84 9.23
C ILE A 51 -14.29 -3.01 9.64
N ALA A 52 -14.79 -3.21 10.86
CA ALA A 52 -15.92 -2.43 11.37
C ALA A 52 -15.61 -0.92 11.43
N LEU A 53 -14.42 -0.55 11.91
CA LEU A 53 -13.97 0.84 11.98
C LEU A 53 -13.86 1.48 10.59
N LEU A 54 -13.29 0.77 9.62
CA LEU A 54 -13.14 1.27 8.26
C LEU A 54 -14.49 1.52 7.58
N HIS A 55 -15.48 0.65 7.78
CA HIS A 55 -16.84 0.91 7.31
C HIS A 55 -17.45 2.15 7.95
N ASP A 56 -17.28 2.34 9.26
CA ASP A 56 -17.77 3.54 9.97
C ASP A 56 -17.11 4.82 9.46
N ILE A 57 -15.78 4.82 9.28
CA ILE A 57 -15.04 5.95 8.70
C ILE A 57 -15.56 6.26 7.30
N ARG A 58 -15.79 5.23 6.46
CA ARG A 58 -16.29 5.43 5.08
C ARG A 58 -17.70 6.02 5.00
N GLN A 59 -18.53 5.82 6.03
CA GLN A 59 -19.84 6.46 6.09
C GLN A 59 -19.73 7.98 6.30
N ARG A 60 -18.65 8.43 6.95
CA ARG A 60 -18.42 9.85 7.30
C ARG A 60 -17.50 10.54 6.30
N HIS A 61 -16.60 9.78 5.67
CA HIS A 61 -15.65 10.25 4.65
C HIS A 61 -15.69 9.32 3.44
N PRO A 62 -16.13 9.77 2.26
CA PRO A 62 -16.25 8.93 1.06
C PRO A 62 -14.86 8.61 0.47
N ILE A 63 -14.09 7.79 1.17
CA ILE A 63 -12.74 7.35 0.78
C ILE A 63 -12.88 6.27 -0.31
N ALA A 64 -12.20 6.46 -1.44
CA ALA A 64 -12.15 5.48 -2.52
C ALA A 64 -11.29 4.27 -2.14
N ASP A 65 -11.51 3.11 -2.79
CA ASP A 65 -10.76 1.90 -2.47
C ASP A 65 -9.24 2.04 -2.72
N TRP A 66 -8.83 2.80 -3.73
CA TRP A 66 -7.41 3.09 -3.98
C TRP A 66 -6.77 4.03 -2.95
N HIS A 67 -7.55 4.60 -2.01
CA HIS A 67 -7.05 5.43 -0.91
C HIS A 67 -6.92 4.69 0.42
N LEU A 68 -7.18 3.38 0.46
CA LEU A 68 -6.89 2.55 1.62
C LEU A 68 -5.47 1.98 1.52
N LEU A 69 -4.52 2.69 2.10
CA LEU A 69 -3.08 2.51 1.85
C LEU A 69 -2.32 2.03 3.09
N GLY A 70 -1.23 1.30 2.87
CA GLY A 70 -0.22 1.05 3.88
C GLY A 70 0.71 2.24 4.04
N HIS A 71 1.38 2.33 5.19
CA HIS A 71 2.43 3.34 5.39
C HIS A 71 3.60 3.11 4.42
N SER A 72 3.86 1.84 4.07
CA SER A 72 4.80 1.46 3.02
C SER A 72 4.44 2.01 1.64
N ASP A 73 3.16 2.27 1.35
CA ASP A 73 2.76 2.77 0.04
C ASP A 73 3.11 4.25 -0.13
N VAL A 74 2.85 5.03 0.93
CA VAL A 74 3.10 6.48 0.92
C VAL A 74 4.53 6.86 1.32
N ALA A 75 5.30 5.94 1.93
CA ALA A 75 6.68 6.16 2.33
C ALA A 75 7.60 4.94 2.06
N PRO A 76 7.66 4.44 0.81
CA PRO A 76 8.24 3.14 0.45
C PRO A 76 9.73 2.97 0.78
N ALA A 77 10.50 4.07 0.75
CA ALA A 77 11.92 4.04 1.08
C ALA A 77 12.20 3.97 2.60
N ARG A 78 11.20 4.23 3.45
CA ARG A 78 11.37 4.42 4.90
C ARG A 78 10.53 3.46 5.74
N LYS A 79 9.40 3.01 5.20
CA LYS A 79 8.36 2.31 5.94
C LYS A 79 8.01 1.00 5.25
N ILE A 80 7.73 0.00 6.08
CA ILE A 80 7.40 -1.35 5.65
C ILE A 80 6.08 -1.84 6.28
N ASP A 81 5.53 -1.09 7.22
CA ASP A 81 4.23 -1.32 7.87
C ASP A 81 3.05 -0.97 6.94
N PRO A 82 1.91 -1.69 7.04
CA PRO A 82 1.61 -2.75 8.02
C PRO A 82 2.24 -4.11 7.67
N GLY A 83 2.91 -4.22 6.52
CA GLY A 83 3.72 -5.36 6.10
C GLY A 83 2.94 -6.47 5.42
N GLU A 84 3.67 -7.49 4.98
CA GLU A 84 3.17 -8.61 4.17
C GLU A 84 2.24 -9.58 4.90
N ARG A 85 2.19 -9.52 6.23
CA ARG A 85 1.25 -10.31 7.03
C ARG A 85 -0.06 -9.56 7.31
N PHE A 86 -0.19 -8.33 6.85
CA PHE A 86 -1.44 -7.59 6.92
C PHE A 86 -2.42 -8.14 5.87
N PRO A 87 -3.68 -8.44 6.24
CA PRO A 87 -4.56 -9.22 5.39
C PRO A 87 -5.30 -8.36 4.36
N TRP A 88 -4.58 -7.70 3.45
CA TRP A 88 -5.15 -6.83 2.39
C TRP A 88 -6.27 -7.51 1.60
N ALA A 89 -6.03 -8.76 1.17
CA ALA A 89 -7.03 -9.57 0.44
C ALA A 89 -8.32 -9.81 1.24
N LEU A 90 -8.24 -9.92 2.57
CA LEU A 90 -9.42 -10.06 3.42
C LEU A 90 -10.21 -8.77 3.44
N LEU A 91 -9.56 -7.62 3.63
CA LEU A 91 -10.24 -6.31 3.61
C LEU A 91 -10.95 -6.08 2.27
N ALA A 92 -10.29 -6.38 1.14
CA ALA A 92 -10.90 -6.24 -0.18
C ALA A 92 -12.14 -7.14 -0.37
N ARG A 93 -12.15 -8.37 0.19
CA ARG A 93 -13.36 -9.23 0.19
C ARG A 93 -14.52 -8.64 1.01
N HIS A 94 -14.24 -7.72 1.92
CA HIS A 94 -15.23 -6.93 2.64
C HIS A 94 -15.56 -5.59 1.94
N GLY A 95 -15.11 -5.38 0.70
CA GLY A 95 -15.34 -4.14 -0.03
C GLY A 95 -14.54 -2.96 0.54
N LEU A 96 -13.37 -3.23 1.12
CA LEU A 96 -12.47 -2.23 1.68
C LEU A 96 -11.10 -2.33 0.99
N GLY A 97 -10.81 -1.37 0.12
CA GLY A 97 -9.52 -1.28 -0.54
C GLY A 97 -9.42 -2.16 -1.79
N LEU A 98 -8.34 -1.95 -2.54
CA LEU A 98 -8.07 -2.68 -3.78
C LEU A 98 -7.20 -3.91 -3.52
N PHE A 99 -7.64 -5.06 -4.04
CA PHE A 99 -6.80 -6.25 -4.11
C PHE A 99 -7.14 -7.02 -5.39
N PRO A 100 -6.51 -6.66 -6.52
CA PRO A 100 -6.86 -7.25 -7.82
C PRO A 100 -6.45 -8.72 -7.87
N GLU A 101 -7.22 -9.53 -8.59
CA GLU A 101 -6.79 -10.87 -8.96
C GLU A 101 -5.65 -10.77 -9.98
N ILE A 102 -4.40 -10.82 -9.49
CA ILE A 102 -3.27 -10.74 -10.39
C ILE A 102 -3.03 -12.10 -11.01
N LYS A 103 -3.61 -12.31 -12.21
CA LYS A 103 -3.30 -13.46 -13.06
C LYS A 103 -1.79 -13.48 -13.28
N ALA A 104 -1.15 -14.60 -12.92
CA ALA A 104 0.25 -14.81 -13.22
C ALA A 104 0.42 -14.81 -14.74
N LEU A 105 0.85 -13.68 -15.30
CA LEU A 105 1.42 -13.67 -16.64
C LEU A 105 2.62 -14.61 -16.58
N GLY A 106 2.65 -15.61 -17.47
CA GLY A 106 3.72 -16.60 -17.54
C GLY A 106 5.10 -15.94 -17.50
N SER A 107 6.08 -16.68 -17.00
CA SER A 107 7.46 -16.24 -16.80
C SER A 107 7.96 -15.35 -17.95
N ALA A 108 8.38 -14.12 -17.61
CA ALA A 108 8.87 -13.06 -18.49
C ALA A 108 7.79 -12.18 -19.15
N CYS A 109 7.10 -11.38 -18.33
CA CYS A 109 6.63 -10.10 -18.84
C CYS A 109 7.88 -9.20 -19.03
N ASN A 110 8.33 -9.02 -20.27
CA ASN A 110 9.32 -8.00 -20.65
C ASN A 110 8.67 -6.62 -20.52
N ILE A 111 8.37 -6.19 -19.30
CA ILE A 111 7.84 -4.85 -19.04
C ILE A 111 9.01 -3.90 -19.18
N SER A 112 8.88 -2.91 -20.08
CA SER A 112 9.79 -1.78 -20.09
C SER A 112 9.80 -1.13 -18.72
N VAL A 113 10.96 -0.82 -18.16
CA VAL A 113 11.06 -0.15 -16.87
C VAL A 113 10.28 1.17 -16.89
N THR A 114 10.30 1.88 -18.02
CA THR A 114 9.53 3.10 -18.23
C THR A 114 8.02 2.86 -18.09
N ASP A 115 7.48 1.80 -18.69
CA ASP A 115 6.04 1.49 -18.58
C ASP A 115 5.67 1.16 -17.14
N LEU A 116 6.48 0.35 -16.46
CA LEU A 116 6.29 0.04 -15.04
C LEU A 116 6.26 1.32 -14.19
N GLN A 117 7.21 2.23 -14.43
CA GLN A 117 7.30 3.49 -13.72
C GLN A 117 6.07 4.37 -13.96
N TYR A 118 5.58 4.44 -15.20
CA TYR A 118 4.33 5.13 -15.51
C TYR A 118 3.12 4.48 -14.83
N ASP A 119 3.01 3.15 -14.86
CA ASP A 119 1.91 2.42 -14.20
C ASP A 119 1.89 2.70 -12.68
N LEU A 120 3.06 2.66 -12.03
CA LEU A 120 3.18 2.94 -10.59
C LEU A 120 2.87 4.39 -10.25
N MET A 121 3.35 5.34 -11.07
CA MET A 121 3.06 6.76 -10.91
C MET A 121 1.57 7.05 -11.11
N ALA A 122 0.94 6.45 -12.13
CA ALA A 122 -0.49 6.58 -12.40
C ALA A 122 -1.34 5.98 -11.27
N PHE A 123 -0.85 4.93 -10.61
CA PHE A 123 -1.50 4.37 -9.43
C PHE A 123 -1.42 5.28 -8.19
N GLY A 124 -0.37 6.11 -8.08
CA GLY A 124 -0.23 7.10 -7.02
C GLY A 124 1.13 7.12 -6.33
N TYR A 125 2.04 6.20 -6.66
CA TYR A 125 3.38 6.20 -6.06
C TYR A 125 4.21 7.40 -6.52
N ASP A 126 4.94 8.01 -5.59
CA ASP A 126 5.87 9.10 -5.90
C ASP A 126 7.09 8.58 -6.68
N LEU A 127 7.07 8.71 -8.00
CA LEU A 127 8.14 8.27 -8.88
C LEU A 127 8.25 9.20 -10.09
N ASP A 128 9.49 9.48 -10.52
CA ASP A 128 9.78 10.19 -11.77
C ASP A 128 10.28 9.18 -12.82
N PRO A 129 9.52 8.89 -13.89
CA PRO A 129 9.92 7.92 -14.90
C PRO A 129 11.22 8.32 -15.61
N ASN A 130 12.22 7.44 -15.55
CA ASN A 130 13.55 7.66 -16.11
C ASN A 130 14.06 6.46 -16.93
N GLY A 131 13.30 5.36 -16.97
CA GLY A 131 13.64 4.13 -17.68
C GLY A 131 14.74 3.28 -17.01
N LEU A 132 15.25 3.71 -15.85
CA LEU A 132 16.26 2.99 -15.08
C LEU A 132 15.60 2.24 -13.92
N TYR A 133 15.96 0.97 -13.73
CA TYR A 133 15.49 0.19 -12.57
C TYR A 133 16.31 0.55 -11.33
N ASP A 134 16.16 1.79 -10.88
CA ASP A 134 16.94 2.37 -9.80
C ASP A 134 16.45 1.92 -8.41
N HIS A 135 17.16 2.36 -7.37
CA HIS A 135 16.81 2.03 -6.00
C HIS A 135 15.40 2.49 -5.63
N LYS A 136 14.96 3.67 -6.11
CA LYS A 136 13.62 4.22 -5.84
C LYS A 136 12.53 3.32 -6.42
N THR A 137 12.71 2.91 -7.68
CA THR A 137 11.83 1.98 -8.39
C THR A 137 11.73 0.65 -7.65
N MET A 138 12.87 0.06 -7.24
CA MET A 138 12.90 -1.19 -6.49
C MET A 138 12.14 -1.10 -5.15
N GLN A 139 12.32 -0.01 -4.39
CA GLN A 139 11.61 0.16 -3.10
C GLN A 139 10.09 0.29 -3.28
N ILE A 140 9.66 1.02 -4.31
CA ILE A 140 8.23 1.14 -4.65
C ILE A 140 7.66 -0.21 -5.08
N VAL A 141 8.38 -0.97 -5.92
CA VAL A 141 7.96 -2.31 -6.30
C VAL A 141 7.83 -3.22 -5.07
N ARG A 142 8.73 -3.14 -4.09
CA ARG A 142 8.60 -3.90 -2.83
C ARG A 142 7.39 -3.46 -2.01
N ALA A 143 7.09 -2.16 -1.95
CA ALA A 143 5.91 -1.67 -1.26
C ALA A 143 4.62 -2.19 -1.92
N ALA A 144 4.50 -2.05 -3.25
CA ALA A 144 3.38 -2.59 -4.00
C ALA A 144 3.25 -4.11 -3.85
N GLN A 145 4.38 -4.85 -3.84
CA GLN A 145 4.34 -6.29 -3.60
C GLN A 145 3.86 -6.62 -2.18
N ARG A 146 4.28 -5.88 -1.14
CA ARG A 146 3.76 -6.09 0.23
C ARG A 146 2.25 -5.89 0.31
N HIS A 147 1.71 -4.96 -0.48
CA HIS A 147 0.28 -4.69 -0.51
C HIS A 147 -0.48 -5.75 -1.32
N PHE A 148 -0.11 -5.96 -2.58
CA PHE A 148 -0.94 -6.68 -3.54
C PHE A 148 -0.46 -8.10 -3.88
N THR A 149 0.80 -8.44 -3.59
CA THR A 149 1.37 -9.79 -3.76
C THR A 149 2.23 -10.20 -2.56
N PRO A 150 1.66 -10.23 -1.34
CA PRO A 150 2.44 -10.37 -0.11
C PRO A 150 3.27 -11.66 -0.04
N ASP A 151 2.85 -12.72 -0.73
CA ASP A 151 3.57 -13.98 -0.80
C ASP A 151 4.81 -13.94 -1.71
N HIS A 152 5.05 -12.83 -2.43
CA HIS A 152 6.12 -12.71 -3.44
C HIS A 152 6.78 -11.33 -3.50
N ILE A 153 7.53 -10.98 -2.45
CA ILE A 153 8.21 -9.69 -2.31
C ILE A 153 9.69 -9.81 -2.70
N THR A 154 9.97 -9.65 -3.98
CA THR A 154 11.32 -9.76 -4.55
C THR A 154 11.98 -8.39 -4.76
N GLY A 155 11.18 -7.33 -4.93
CA GLY A 155 11.62 -6.05 -5.46
C GLY A 155 12.02 -6.09 -6.93
N VAL A 156 11.59 -7.13 -7.65
CA VAL A 156 11.72 -7.24 -9.11
C VAL A 156 10.31 -7.25 -9.68
N ALA A 157 10.05 -6.37 -10.64
CA ALA A 157 8.76 -6.34 -11.31
C ALA A 157 8.62 -7.57 -12.21
N GLN A 158 7.57 -8.35 -11.96
CA GLN A 158 7.26 -9.56 -12.74
C GLN A 158 5.86 -9.49 -13.36
N ARG A 159 5.12 -8.40 -13.12
CA ARG A 159 3.69 -8.25 -13.41
C ARG A 159 3.41 -6.81 -13.86
N ARG A 160 2.54 -6.63 -14.84
CA ARG A 160 1.96 -5.31 -15.15
C ARG A 160 0.83 -5.05 -14.17
N TRP A 161 0.78 -3.84 -13.65
CA TRP A 161 -0.37 -3.33 -12.89
C TRP A 161 -1.36 -2.78 -13.92
N SER A 162 -1.92 -3.66 -14.75
CA SER A 162 -2.82 -3.24 -15.83
C SER A 162 -4.18 -2.86 -15.23
N HIS A 163 -4.49 -1.56 -15.30
CA HIS A 163 -5.85 -0.99 -15.19
C HIS A 163 -6.57 -1.39 -13.89
N PHE A 164 -6.32 -0.59 -12.85
CA PHE A 164 -7.34 -0.34 -11.84
C PHE A 164 -8.47 0.50 -12.44
#